data_AF-A0A7K2CC46-F1
#
_entry.id   AF-A0A7K2CC46-F1
#
_cell.length_a   1.000
_cell.length_b   1.000
_cell.length_c   1.000
_cell.angle_alpha   90.00
_cell.angle_beta   90.00
_cell.angle_gamma   90.00
#
_symmetry.space_group_name_H-M   'P 1'
#
loop_
_entity.id
_entity.type
_entity.pdbx_description
1 polymer ?
#
loop_
_entity_poly.entity_id
_entity_poly.type
_entity_poly.pdbx_seq_one_letter_code
_entity_poly.pdbx_strand_id
1 'polypeptide(L)'
;MNQRLDFFDLPRCRKMQQYEALRAYHYEQCSVEEAAARGGYTPGSFRNLLTRFKKQPKFEFFWPHPTPSTPTPKPENPRVARILELRRQGGTITEIQTILNEEGIGASVGYIQNIFTQEGIRRLPPRRTRLQSPRTIADRRQLDLSPRTFRTDFAGLFLFAFDLVRMNVDEILDEVQMPGTRMIPALSGVLSLLALKLSGIGRPSQVMAETLDQGLALFTGLNVIPKKSTLTEYSIEVDPAFAAPLMHRWYHAATNIAEIIGGGQSIDLDFHTIPYHGDQALLEKHFVSKRSRRQRGILTVLARDATSSVFCYADTTLRKDTQNDAILRFVDDWKARTGDLPGELVFDS
;
A
#
# COMPACT_ATOMS: atom_id res chain seq x y z
N MET A 1 -2.35 -20.17 66.89
CA MET A 1 -1.22 -19.28 67.20
C MET A 1 -0.11 -19.30 66.12
N ASN A 2 -0.38 -19.75 64.87
CA ASN A 2 0.68 -19.95 63.85
C ASN A 2 0.61 -19.05 62.60
N GLN A 3 -0.53 -18.44 62.25
CA GLN A 3 -0.64 -17.64 61.01
C GLN A 3 0.24 -16.37 60.97
N ARG A 4 0.69 -15.86 62.13
CA ARG A 4 1.57 -14.69 62.20
C ARG A 4 3.05 -15.02 61.97
N LEU A 5 3.48 -16.25 62.26
CA LEU A 5 4.85 -16.72 62.03
C LEU A 5 5.05 -17.05 60.54
N ASP A 6 4.04 -17.68 59.92
CA ASP A 6 4.05 -17.99 58.48
C ASP A 6 4.24 -16.76 57.58
N PHE A 7 3.86 -15.57 58.07
CA PHE A 7 4.08 -14.30 57.35
C PHE A 7 5.57 -13.97 57.18
N PHE A 8 6.42 -14.36 58.12
CA PHE A 8 7.86 -14.09 58.10
C PHE A 8 8.66 -15.22 57.45
N ASP A 9 8.14 -16.45 57.44
CA ASP A 9 8.84 -17.62 56.88
C ASP A 9 8.82 -17.69 55.35
N LEU A 10 7.94 -16.93 54.69
CA LEU A 10 7.79 -16.93 53.23
C LEU A 10 8.15 -15.57 52.61
N PRO A 11 9.38 -15.39 52.11
CA PRO A 11 9.79 -14.12 51.50
C PRO A 11 9.03 -13.89 50.19
N ARG A 12 8.25 -12.80 50.15
CA ARG A 12 7.30 -12.49 49.05
C ARG A 12 7.94 -11.88 47.81
N CYS A 13 9.18 -11.39 47.91
CA CYS A 13 9.89 -10.78 46.78
C CYS A 13 11.38 -11.09 46.84
N ARG A 14 12.04 -10.99 45.68
CA ARG A 14 13.47 -11.31 45.54
C ARG A 14 14.37 -10.45 46.45
N LYS A 15 14.01 -9.19 46.71
CA LYS A 15 14.76 -8.32 47.64
C LYS A 15 14.67 -8.81 49.08
N MET A 16 13.50 -9.31 49.50
CA MET A 16 13.31 -9.90 50.82
C MET A 16 14.10 -11.20 50.97
N GLN A 17 14.14 -12.05 49.93
CA GLN A 17 15.01 -13.23 49.89
C GLN A 17 16.50 -12.88 50.02
N GLN A 18 16.95 -11.82 49.34
CA GLN A 18 18.33 -11.32 49.44
C GLN A 18 18.65 -10.81 50.84
N TYR A 19 17.72 -10.06 51.45
CA TYR A 19 17.87 -9.56 52.81
C TYR A 19 17.96 -10.70 53.83
N GLU A 20 17.04 -11.67 53.79
CA GLU A 20 17.04 -12.81 54.71
C GLU A 20 18.31 -13.66 54.57
N ALA A 21 18.77 -13.93 53.34
CA ALA A 21 20.02 -14.66 53.11
C ALA A 21 21.25 -13.91 53.67
N LEU A 22 21.34 -12.60 53.41
CA LEU A 22 22.46 -11.78 53.90
C LEU A 22 22.41 -11.59 55.42
N ARG A 23 21.22 -11.47 56.00
CA ARG A 23 21.00 -11.39 57.44
C ARG A 23 21.38 -12.69 58.14
N ALA A 24 20.96 -13.85 57.61
CA ALA A 24 21.32 -15.15 58.16
C ALA A 24 22.85 -15.36 58.19
N TYR A 25 23.56 -14.90 57.16
CA TYR A 25 25.02 -15.00 57.10
C TYR A 25 25.75 -13.97 57.99
N HIS A 26 25.38 -12.68 57.92
CA HIS A 26 26.11 -11.61 58.60
C HIS A 26 25.70 -11.40 60.07
N TYR A 27 24.43 -11.61 60.40
CA TYR A 27 23.88 -11.35 61.73
C TYR A 27 23.73 -12.63 62.55
N GLU A 28 23.24 -13.71 61.93
CA GLU A 28 22.99 -14.99 62.62
C GLU A 28 24.18 -15.97 62.54
N GLN A 29 25.25 -15.59 61.82
CA GLN A 29 26.51 -16.35 61.69
C GLN A 29 26.32 -17.78 61.13
N CYS A 30 25.27 -18.01 60.34
CA CYS A 30 25.04 -19.30 59.67
C CYS A 30 26.09 -19.58 58.57
N SER A 31 26.25 -20.85 58.20
CA SER A 31 27.15 -21.22 57.12
C SER A 31 26.67 -20.70 55.76
N VAL A 32 27.57 -20.66 54.77
CA VAL A 32 27.22 -20.22 53.40
C VAL A 32 26.16 -21.12 52.77
N GLU A 33 26.19 -22.42 53.04
CA GLU A 33 25.18 -23.36 52.54
C GLU A 33 23.81 -23.12 53.19
N GLU A 34 23.77 -22.91 54.51
CA GLU A 34 22.53 -22.69 55.26
C GLU A 34 21.86 -21.36 54.92
N ALA A 35 22.65 -20.28 54.84
CA ALA A 35 22.15 -18.96 54.46
C ALA A 35 21.63 -18.94 53.00
N ALA A 36 22.29 -19.67 52.10
CA ALA A 36 21.84 -19.82 50.72
C ALA A 36 20.50 -20.56 50.66
N ALA A 37 20.35 -21.67 51.41
CA ALA A 37 19.12 -22.44 51.45
C ALA A 37 17.92 -21.62 51.96
N ARG A 38 18.09 -20.83 53.04
CA ARG A 38 17.04 -19.96 53.59
C ARG A 38 16.57 -18.88 52.61
N GLY A 39 17.48 -18.36 51.80
CA GLY A 39 17.15 -17.38 50.75
C GLY A 39 16.68 -17.98 49.43
N GLY A 40 16.66 -19.31 49.27
CA GLY A 40 16.36 -19.98 48.01
C GLY A 40 17.46 -19.86 46.94
N TYR A 41 18.72 -19.67 47.35
CA TYR A 41 19.89 -19.56 46.47
C TYR A 41 20.72 -20.86 46.44
N THR A 42 21.45 -21.08 45.34
CA THR A 42 22.55 -22.05 45.33
C THR A 42 23.78 -21.46 46.04
N PRO A 43 24.65 -22.27 46.66
CA PRO A 43 25.84 -21.77 47.37
C PRO A 43 26.74 -20.88 46.50
N GLY A 44 26.90 -21.21 45.21
CA GLY A 44 27.67 -20.41 44.26
C GLY A 44 27.03 -19.04 43.97
N SER A 45 25.71 -18.98 43.81
CA SER A 45 24.97 -17.74 43.60
C SER A 45 25.03 -16.82 44.82
N PHE A 46 24.97 -17.40 46.02
CA PHE A 46 25.08 -16.65 47.27
C PHE A 46 26.48 -16.05 47.48
N ARG A 47 27.57 -16.76 47.12
CA ARG A 47 28.94 -16.21 47.15
C ARG A 47 29.10 -14.97 46.24
N ASN A 48 28.44 -14.98 45.08
CA ASN A 48 28.41 -13.81 44.19
C ASN A 48 27.63 -12.64 44.81
N LEU A 49 26.51 -12.93 45.49
CA LEU A 49 25.74 -11.92 46.22
C LEU A 49 26.57 -11.28 47.35
N LEU A 50 27.30 -12.07 48.13
CA LEU A 50 28.22 -11.58 49.17
C LEU A 50 29.32 -10.68 48.59
N THR A 51 29.91 -11.09 47.46
CA THR A 51 30.94 -10.30 46.77
C THR A 51 30.38 -8.96 46.30
N ARG A 52 29.15 -8.95 45.76
CA ARG A 52 28.45 -7.73 45.34
C ARG A 52 28.11 -6.83 46.52
N PHE A 53 27.64 -7.41 47.63
CA PHE A 53 27.32 -6.67 48.86
C PHE A 53 28.56 -6.00 49.47
N LYS A 54 29.71 -6.68 49.48
CA LYS A 54 30.99 -6.08 49.92
C LYS A 54 31.41 -4.86 49.08
N LYS A 55 31.17 -4.89 47.77
CA LYS A 55 31.52 -3.77 46.86
C LYS A 55 30.58 -2.57 46.99
N GLN A 56 29.32 -2.80 47.32
CA GLN A 56 28.30 -1.76 47.48
C GLN A 56 27.40 -2.09 48.69
N PRO A 57 27.73 -1.60 49.90
CA PRO A 57 26.98 -1.93 51.11
C PRO A 57 25.60 -1.26 51.20
N LYS A 58 25.31 -0.29 50.32
CA LYS A 58 24.00 0.39 50.23
C LYS A 58 23.04 -0.43 49.35
N PHE A 59 22.62 -1.59 49.81
CA PHE A 59 21.49 -2.29 49.22
C PHE A 59 20.19 -1.72 49.79
N GLU A 60 19.35 -1.13 48.93
CA GLU A 60 17.98 -0.75 49.28
C GLU A 60 17.08 -2.00 49.28
N PHE A 61 17.14 -2.78 50.37
CA PHE A 61 16.35 -4.01 50.55
C PHE A 61 14.86 -3.72 50.74
N PHE A 62 14.56 -2.70 51.52
CA PHE A 62 13.21 -2.20 51.76
C PHE A 62 13.06 -0.87 51.03
N TRP A 63 11.88 -0.64 50.44
CA TRP A 63 11.62 0.59 49.70
C TRP A 63 11.96 1.77 50.62
N PRO A 64 12.82 2.72 50.22
CA PRO A 64 12.78 4.01 50.87
C PRO A 64 11.34 4.50 50.75
N HIS A 65 10.74 4.90 51.87
CA HIS A 65 9.48 5.64 51.83
C HIS A 65 9.65 6.71 50.74
N PRO A 66 8.76 6.78 49.72
CA PRO A 66 8.79 7.92 48.84
C PRO A 66 8.60 9.12 49.76
N THR A 67 9.67 9.89 49.98
CA THR A 67 9.50 11.25 50.49
C THR A 67 8.47 11.87 49.57
N PRO A 68 7.37 12.43 50.09
CA PRO A 68 6.40 13.08 49.23
C PRO A 68 7.16 14.22 48.58
N SER A 69 7.56 14.03 47.33
CA SER A 69 7.92 15.14 46.47
C SER A 69 6.61 15.90 46.35
N THR A 70 6.47 16.98 47.13
CA THR A 70 5.54 18.03 46.76
C THR A 70 5.80 18.30 45.29
N PRO A 71 4.78 18.15 44.41
CA PRO A 71 4.96 18.50 43.02
C PRO A 71 5.22 20.00 43.02
N THR A 72 6.49 20.38 42.97
CA THR A 72 6.87 21.71 42.56
C THR A 72 6.24 21.87 41.18
N PRO A 73 5.40 22.89 40.96
CA PRO A 73 4.88 23.15 39.62
C PRO A 73 6.10 23.31 38.73
N LYS A 74 6.32 22.35 37.82
CA LYS A 74 7.40 22.44 36.86
C LYS A 74 7.19 23.76 36.12
N PRO A 75 8.20 24.64 36.03
CA PRO A 75 8.09 25.80 35.15
C PRO A 75 7.71 25.26 33.77
N GLU A 76 6.64 25.79 33.18
CA GLU A 76 6.19 25.42 31.84
C GLU A 76 7.38 25.55 30.91
N ASN A 77 7.93 24.43 30.46
CA ASN A 77 9.04 24.45 29.55
C ASN A 77 8.48 24.98 28.23
N PRO A 78 8.92 26.17 27.74
CA PRO A 78 8.34 26.79 26.55
C PRO A 78 8.44 25.87 25.33
N ARG A 79 9.42 24.97 25.32
CA ARG A 79 9.58 23.93 24.28
C ARG A 79 8.44 22.91 24.30
N VAL A 80 8.01 22.48 25.49
CA VAL A 80 6.91 21.52 25.65
C VAL A 80 5.59 22.20 25.29
N ALA A 81 5.38 23.45 25.71
CA ALA A 81 4.20 24.23 25.33
C ALA A 81 4.09 24.37 23.81
N ARG A 82 5.20 24.68 23.11
CA ARG A 82 5.24 24.79 21.64
C ARG A 82 4.97 23.45 20.95
N ILE A 83 5.56 22.35 21.44
CA ILE A 83 5.30 21.00 20.92
C ILE A 83 3.81 20.64 21.04
N LEU A 84 3.17 20.98 22.17
CA LEU A 84 1.75 20.74 22.39
C LEU A 84 0.84 21.64 21.55
N GLU A 85 1.24 22.89 21.31
CA GLU A 85 0.54 23.81 20.42
C GLU A 85 0.56 23.30 18.97
N LEU A 86 1.73 22.95 18.44
CA LEU A 86 1.88 22.37 17.10
C LEU A 86 1.13 21.03 16.99
N ARG A 87 1.02 20.29 18.09
CA ARG A 87 0.21 19.07 18.16
C ARG A 87 -1.29 19.37 18.13
N ARG A 88 -1.78 20.43 18.80
CA ARG A 88 -3.17 20.88 18.72
C ARG A 88 -3.54 21.35 17.32
N GLN A 89 -2.59 21.93 16.58
CA GLN A 89 -2.70 22.26 15.16
C GLN A 89 -2.65 21.02 14.23
N GLY A 90 -2.46 19.83 14.80
CA GLY A 90 -2.52 18.55 14.11
C GLY A 90 -1.20 18.09 13.47
N GLY A 91 -0.07 18.71 13.79
CA GLY A 91 1.24 18.36 13.23
C GLY A 91 1.64 16.91 13.48
N THR A 92 2.26 16.28 12.47
CA THR A 92 2.93 14.97 12.62
C THR A 92 4.26 15.12 13.37
N ILE A 93 4.83 14.03 13.90
CA ILE A 93 6.07 14.09 14.69
C ILE A 93 7.23 14.67 13.86
N THR A 94 7.29 14.34 12.57
CA THR A 94 8.30 14.84 11.62
C THR A 94 8.06 16.30 11.25
N GLU A 95 6.80 16.72 11.01
CA GLU A 95 6.45 18.13 10.76
C GLU A 95 6.80 19.02 11.96
N ILE A 96 6.43 18.57 13.16
CA ILE A 96 6.74 19.28 14.40
C ILE A 96 8.25 19.42 14.57
N GLN A 97 9.02 18.37 14.24
CA GLN A 97 10.47 18.43 14.27
C GLN A 97 11.03 19.47 13.28
N THR A 98 10.53 19.49 12.04
CA THR A 98 10.95 20.45 11.02
C THR A 98 10.68 21.88 11.46
N ILE A 99 9.45 22.17 11.91
CA ILE A 99 9.05 23.50 12.38
C ILE A 99 9.88 23.94 13.57
N LEU A 100 10.12 23.05 14.54
CA LEU A 100 10.95 23.37 15.70
C LEU A 100 12.41 23.63 15.33
N ASN A 101 12.96 22.89 14.36
CA ASN A 101 14.31 23.13 13.86
C ASN A 101 14.42 24.46 13.10
N GLU A 102 13.41 24.83 12.31
CA GLU A 102 13.32 26.14 11.65
C GLU A 102 13.22 27.28 12.66
N GLU A 103 12.51 27.06 13.77
CA GLU A 103 12.43 27.99 14.91
C GLU A 103 13.69 28.00 15.80
N GLY A 104 14.73 27.22 15.47
CA GLY A 104 15.97 27.11 16.25
C GLY A 104 15.83 26.34 17.57
N ILE A 105 14.69 25.68 17.78
CA ILE A 105 14.39 24.85 18.95
C ILE A 105 14.82 23.42 18.64
N GLY A 106 16.06 23.06 19.00
CA GLY A 106 16.57 21.70 18.80
C GLY A 106 15.75 20.64 19.55
N ALA A 107 14.92 19.91 18.81
CA ALA A 107 14.10 18.82 19.33
C ALA A 107 14.34 17.55 18.50
N SER A 108 14.69 16.45 19.16
CA SER A 108 14.81 15.14 18.50
C SER A 108 13.45 14.45 18.39
N VAL A 109 13.27 13.58 17.39
CA VAL A 109 12.07 12.73 17.24
C VAL A 109 11.75 12.00 18.53
N GLY A 110 12.77 11.42 19.18
CA GLY A 110 12.59 10.68 20.43
C GLY A 110 12.14 11.56 21.60
N TYR A 111 12.60 12.81 21.66
CA TYR A 111 12.16 13.78 22.66
C TYR A 111 10.67 14.12 22.50
N ILE A 112 10.22 14.38 21.27
CA ILE A 112 8.81 14.66 20.94
C ILE A 112 7.93 13.43 21.25
N GLN A 113 8.41 12.23 20.92
CA GLN A 113 7.72 10.97 21.20
C GLN A 113 7.50 10.75 22.71
N ASN A 114 8.52 11.04 23.53
CA ASN A 114 8.45 10.91 24.98
C ASN A 114 7.45 11.90 25.59
N ILE A 115 7.40 13.14 25.10
CA ILE A 115 6.41 14.14 25.54
C ILE A 115 4.99 13.66 25.23
N PHE A 116 4.73 13.15 24.02
CA PHE A 116 3.39 12.63 23.69
C PHE A 116 3.00 11.42 24.52
N THR A 117 3.97 10.59 24.91
CA THR A 117 3.74 9.43 25.78
C THR A 117 3.41 9.87 27.20
N GLN A 118 4.11 10.89 27.73
CA GLN A 118 3.86 11.46 29.06
C GLN A 118 2.50 12.17 29.15
N GLU A 119 2.09 12.85 28.09
CA GLU A 119 0.82 13.58 28.00
C GLU A 119 -0.37 12.69 27.58
N GLY A 120 -0.16 11.38 27.39
CA GLY A 120 -1.22 10.45 27.02
C GLY A 120 -1.80 10.68 25.61
N ILE A 121 -1.10 11.42 24.75
CA ILE A 121 -1.55 11.78 23.42
C ILE A 121 -1.40 10.57 22.49
N ARG A 122 -2.53 10.00 22.07
CA ARG A 122 -2.53 8.89 21.10
C ARG A 122 -1.80 9.28 19.82
N ARG A 123 -1.04 8.33 19.26
CA ARG A 123 -0.39 8.47 17.96
C ARG A 123 -1.48 8.82 16.93
N LEU A 124 -1.27 9.90 16.17
CA LEU A 124 -2.18 10.22 15.08
C LEU A 124 -2.12 9.02 14.11
N PRO A 125 -3.27 8.49 13.65
CA PRO A 125 -3.25 7.58 12.52
C PRO A 125 -2.52 8.30 11.38
N PRO A 126 -1.75 7.59 10.53
CA PRO A 126 -1.10 8.21 9.38
C PRO A 126 -2.14 9.06 8.64
N ARG A 127 -1.86 10.36 8.50
CA ARG A 127 -2.69 11.25 7.69
C ARG A 127 -2.70 10.64 6.29
N ARG A 128 -3.81 10.00 5.91
CA ARG A 128 -4.22 10.05 4.50
C ARG A 128 -4.25 11.54 4.19
N THR A 129 -3.40 11.97 3.27
CA THR A 129 -3.34 13.33 2.71
C THR A 129 -4.77 13.82 2.44
N ARG A 130 -5.38 14.45 3.44
CA ARG A 130 -6.61 15.23 3.32
C ARG A 130 -6.18 16.68 3.27
N LEU A 131 -5.42 17.01 2.24
CA LEU A 131 -5.68 18.27 1.57
C LEU A 131 -7.04 18.06 0.91
N GLN A 132 -8.13 18.45 1.58
CA GLN A 132 -9.34 18.75 0.86
C GLN A 132 -9.07 20.02 0.08
N SER A 133 -8.33 19.89 -1.02
CA SER A 133 -8.40 20.84 -2.11
C SER A 133 -9.89 20.98 -2.47
N PRO A 134 -10.36 22.18 -2.91
CA PRO A 134 -11.67 22.26 -3.53
C PRO A 134 -11.77 21.09 -4.53
N ARG A 135 -12.90 20.39 -4.53
CA ARG A 135 -13.11 19.18 -5.34
C ARG A 135 -13.12 19.57 -6.82
N THR A 136 -11.95 19.89 -7.37
CA THR A 136 -11.77 20.27 -8.76
C THR A 136 -12.36 19.17 -9.60
N ILE A 137 -13.23 19.57 -10.52
CA ILE A 137 -13.92 18.64 -11.41
C ILE A 137 -13.01 18.48 -12.63
N ALA A 138 -12.79 17.24 -13.04
CA ALA A 138 -12.05 16.93 -14.26
C ALA A 138 -12.83 17.51 -15.46
N ASP A 139 -12.22 18.47 -16.14
CA ASP A 139 -12.79 19.20 -17.25
C ASP A 139 -11.66 19.66 -18.19
N ARG A 140 -11.64 19.15 -19.42
CA ARG A 140 -10.68 19.54 -20.45
C ARG A 140 -10.71 21.05 -20.72
N ARG A 141 -11.85 21.70 -20.57
CA ARG A 141 -12.02 23.14 -20.85
C ARG A 141 -11.31 24.02 -19.81
N GLN A 142 -10.95 23.45 -18.66
CA GLN A 142 -10.20 24.11 -17.60
C GLN A 142 -8.70 23.79 -17.67
N LEU A 143 -8.26 23.04 -18.68
CA LEU A 143 -6.85 22.72 -18.89
C LEU A 143 -6.09 24.00 -19.24
N ASP A 144 -5.19 24.39 -18.35
CA ASP A 144 -4.24 25.46 -18.61
C ASP A 144 -2.93 24.87 -19.16
N LEU A 145 -2.60 25.29 -20.39
CA LEU A 145 -1.39 24.92 -21.14
C LEU A 145 -0.31 26.02 -21.11
N SER A 146 -0.46 27.03 -20.26
CA SER A 146 0.56 28.07 -20.11
C SER A 146 1.92 27.46 -19.70
N PRO A 147 3.04 27.98 -20.23
CA PRO A 147 4.37 27.51 -19.85
C PRO A 147 4.60 27.60 -18.34
N ARG A 148 4.90 26.47 -17.70
CA ARG A 148 5.10 26.39 -16.24
C ARG A 148 6.03 25.25 -15.86
N THR A 149 6.53 25.29 -14.63
CA THR A 149 7.35 24.23 -14.03
C THR A 149 6.65 23.68 -12.80
N PHE A 150 6.55 22.36 -12.69
CA PHE A 150 5.98 21.67 -11.54
C PHE A 150 6.72 20.36 -11.28
N ARG A 151 6.59 19.83 -10.07
CA ARG A 151 7.09 18.49 -9.71
C ARG A 151 6.01 17.45 -10.01
N THR A 152 6.42 16.30 -10.53
CA THR A 152 5.54 15.16 -10.80
C THR A 152 6.30 13.86 -10.61
N ASP A 153 5.62 12.86 -10.07
CA ASP A 153 6.15 11.50 -9.95
C ASP A 153 5.90 10.67 -11.23
N PHE A 154 5.12 11.21 -12.18
CA PHE A 154 4.67 10.51 -13.39
C PHE A 154 5.31 11.02 -14.68
N ALA A 155 6.48 11.66 -14.58
CA ALA A 155 7.22 12.17 -15.75
C ALA A 155 7.48 11.10 -16.81
N GLY A 156 7.67 9.85 -16.41
CA GLY A 156 7.89 8.72 -17.33
C GLY A 156 6.74 8.45 -18.29
N LEU A 157 5.50 8.86 -17.97
CA LEU A 157 4.36 8.70 -18.87
C LEU A 157 4.54 9.46 -20.19
N PHE A 158 5.21 10.62 -20.14
CA PHE A 158 5.42 11.45 -21.33
C PHE A 158 6.36 10.80 -22.36
N LEU A 159 7.12 9.76 -21.99
CA LEU A 159 7.88 8.96 -22.96
C LEU A 159 6.95 8.24 -23.95
N PHE A 160 5.76 7.83 -23.50
CA PHE A 160 4.76 7.18 -24.36
C PHE A 160 3.94 8.17 -25.19
N ALA A 161 3.98 9.47 -24.86
CA ALA A 161 3.17 10.47 -25.57
C ALA A 161 3.54 10.56 -27.05
N PHE A 162 4.82 10.38 -27.39
CA PHE A 162 5.27 10.38 -28.77
C PHE A 162 4.64 9.25 -29.59
N ASP A 163 4.66 8.02 -29.07
CA ASP A 163 4.08 6.87 -29.77
C ASP A 163 2.56 6.96 -29.86
N LEU A 164 1.89 7.44 -28.79
CA LEU A 164 0.44 7.66 -28.80
C LEU A 164 -0.01 8.69 -29.84
N VAL A 165 0.79 9.74 -30.06
CA VAL A 165 0.53 10.73 -31.12
C VAL A 165 0.80 10.13 -32.49
N ARG A 166 1.91 9.40 -32.67
CA ARG A 166 2.19 8.74 -33.96
C ARG A 166 1.12 7.73 -34.34
N MET A 167 0.55 7.04 -33.34
CA MET A 167 -0.52 6.06 -33.51
C MET A 167 -1.86 6.70 -33.86
N ASN A 168 -1.99 8.04 -33.85
CA ASN A 168 -3.24 8.77 -34.01
C ASN A 168 -4.35 8.16 -33.13
N VAL A 169 -4.06 7.94 -31.84
CA VAL A 169 -4.98 7.27 -30.93
C VAL A 169 -6.32 8.00 -30.83
N ASP A 170 -6.33 9.33 -30.98
CA ASP A 170 -7.56 10.12 -31.08
C ASP A 170 -8.43 9.70 -32.27
N GLU A 171 -7.86 9.57 -33.47
CA GLU A 171 -8.60 9.12 -34.66
C GLU A 171 -9.16 7.70 -34.47
N ILE A 172 -8.34 6.78 -33.92
CA ILE A 172 -8.78 5.42 -33.62
C ILE A 172 -10.01 5.41 -32.71
N LEU A 173 -9.98 6.21 -31.64
CA LEU A 173 -11.06 6.27 -30.65
C LEU A 173 -12.34 6.92 -31.22
N ASP A 174 -12.20 7.90 -32.11
CA ASP A 174 -13.33 8.53 -32.78
C ASP A 174 -13.99 7.58 -33.80
N GLU A 175 -13.19 6.83 -34.56
CA GLU A 175 -13.69 5.84 -35.53
C GLU A 175 -14.44 4.69 -34.84
N VAL A 176 -13.95 4.23 -33.68
CA VAL A 176 -14.66 3.22 -32.88
C VAL A 176 -15.76 3.82 -32.01
N GLN A 177 -16.05 5.11 -32.12
CA GLN A 177 -17.11 5.81 -31.40
C GLN A 177 -17.06 5.62 -29.88
N MET A 178 -15.86 5.73 -29.31
CA MET A 178 -15.67 5.55 -27.87
C MET A 178 -16.48 6.59 -27.08
N PRO A 179 -17.08 6.19 -25.94
CA PRO A 179 -17.91 7.09 -25.16
C PRO A 179 -17.08 8.26 -24.63
N GLY A 180 -17.70 9.43 -24.56
CA GLY A 180 -17.06 10.65 -24.10
C GLY A 180 -18.09 11.70 -23.72
N THR A 181 -17.72 12.55 -22.78
CA THR A 181 -18.54 13.69 -22.35
C THR A 181 -17.90 15.00 -22.79
N ARG A 182 -18.66 16.09 -22.74
CA ARG A 182 -18.12 17.44 -23.00
C ARG A 182 -17.00 17.84 -22.03
N MET A 183 -17.00 17.29 -20.80
CA MET A 183 -16.00 17.58 -19.79
C MET A 183 -14.78 16.67 -19.93
N ILE A 184 -15.01 15.39 -20.23
CA ILE A 184 -13.98 14.36 -20.38
C ILE A 184 -14.23 13.67 -21.72
N PRO A 185 -13.56 14.12 -22.80
CA PRO A 185 -13.64 13.48 -24.11
C PRO A 185 -13.11 12.05 -24.07
N ALA A 186 -13.45 11.25 -25.09
CA ALA A 186 -13.07 9.84 -25.19
C ALA A 186 -11.56 9.63 -25.02
N LEU A 187 -10.74 10.40 -25.74
CA LEU A 187 -9.28 10.37 -25.61
C LEU A 187 -8.82 10.58 -24.17
N SER A 188 -9.32 11.62 -23.49
CA SER A 188 -8.94 11.92 -22.10
C SER A 188 -9.40 10.82 -21.14
N GLY A 189 -10.56 10.19 -21.38
CA GLY A 189 -11.03 9.05 -20.61
C GLY A 189 -10.12 7.83 -20.74
N VAL A 190 -9.79 7.45 -21.98
CA VAL A 190 -8.87 6.34 -22.27
C VAL A 190 -7.48 6.60 -21.74
N LEU A 191 -6.91 7.79 -21.99
CA LEU A 191 -5.60 8.17 -21.45
C LEU A 191 -5.59 8.16 -19.92
N SER A 192 -6.69 8.50 -19.26
CA SER A 192 -6.79 8.39 -17.79
C SER A 192 -6.68 6.96 -17.31
N LEU A 193 -7.38 6.02 -17.97
CA LEU A 193 -7.28 4.60 -17.63
C LEU A 193 -5.89 4.04 -17.96
N LEU A 194 -5.32 4.41 -19.10
CA LEU A 194 -4.00 4.00 -19.54
C LEU A 194 -2.90 4.52 -18.60
N ALA A 195 -2.96 5.80 -18.23
CA ALA A 195 -2.00 6.43 -17.32
C ALA A 195 -1.95 5.71 -15.97
N LEU A 196 -3.12 5.36 -15.41
CA LEU A 196 -3.19 4.60 -14.16
C LEU A 196 -2.58 3.20 -14.29
N LYS A 197 -2.78 2.54 -15.44
CA LYS A 197 -2.19 1.23 -15.73
C LYS A 197 -0.66 1.31 -15.88
N LEU A 198 -0.16 2.24 -16.69
CA LEU A 198 1.27 2.44 -16.92
C LEU A 198 2.01 2.86 -15.65
N SER A 199 1.34 3.59 -14.75
CA SER A 199 1.89 4.01 -13.47
C SER A 199 1.96 2.89 -12.42
N GLY A 200 1.52 1.67 -12.74
CA GLY A 200 1.50 0.54 -11.80
C GLY A 200 0.43 0.68 -10.70
N ILE A 201 -0.52 1.60 -10.85
CA ILE A 201 -1.61 1.79 -9.89
C ILE A 201 -2.66 0.70 -10.13
N GLY A 202 -2.54 -0.40 -9.38
CA GLY A 202 -3.26 -1.64 -9.66
C GLY A 202 -4.78 -1.57 -9.56
N ARG A 203 -5.37 -0.54 -8.92
CA ARG A 203 -6.84 -0.37 -8.84
C ARG A 203 -7.29 1.09 -8.97
N PRO A 204 -8.36 1.38 -9.74
CA PRO A 204 -9.01 2.70 -9.77
C PRO A 204 -9.49 3.19 -8.39
N SER A 205 -9.60 2.30 -7.40
CA SER A 205 -9.91 2.66 -6.02
C SER A 205 -8.82 3.46 -5.31
N GLN A 206 -7.59 3.46 -5.84
CA GLN A 206 -6.46 4.18 -5.25
C GLN A 206 -6.41 5.65 -5.67
N VAL A 207 -6.98 5.99 -6.84
CA VAL A 207 -6.98 7.28 -7.57
C VAL A 207 -7.16 8.55 -6.72
N MET A 208 -7.77 8.46 -5.54
CA MET A 208 -7.95 9.62 -4.65
C MET A 208 -6.64 10.25 -4.17
N ALA A 209 -5.53 9.51 -4.08
CA ALA A 209 -4.24 10.08 -3.69
C ALA A 209 -3.54 10.79 -4.87
N GLU A 210 -3.78 10.29 -6.08
CA GLU A 210 -3.07 10.67 -7.31
C GLU A 210 -3.80 11.78 -8.09
N THR A 211 -5.07 12.06 -7.76
CA THR A 211 -5.82 13.22 -8.29
C THR A 211 -5.14 14.58 -8.09
N LEU A 212 -4.09 14.66 -7.26
CA LEU A 212 -3.34 15.88 -6.99
C LEU A 212 -2.11 16.07 -7.87
N ASP A 213 -1.67 15.06 -8.64
CA ASP A 213 -0.48 15.19 -9.48
C ASP A 213 -0.80 15.89 -10.81
N GLN A 214 -0.07 16.99 -11.07
CA GLN A 214 -0.27 17.82 -12.26
C GLN A 214 0.26 17.17 -13.54
N GLY A 215 1.32 16.36 -13.46
CA GLY A 215 1.89 15.67 -14.61
C GLY A 215 0.97 14.57 -15.10
N LEU A 216 0.36 13.83 -14.18
CA LEU A 216 -0.65 12.84 -14.50
C LEU A 216 -1.86 13.48 -15.20
N ALA A 217 -2.38 14.58 -14.65
CA ALA A 217 -3.49 15.33 -15.25
C ALA A 217 -3.14 15.86 -16.66
N LEU A 218 -1.95 16.46 -16.82
CA LEU A 218 -1.47 16.99 -18.08
C LEU A 218 -1.34 15.91 -19.16
N PHE A 219 -0.80 14.73 -18.82
CA PHE A 219 -0.70 13.60 -19.75
C PHE A 219 -2.07 13.18 -20.31
N THR A 220 -3.12 13.25 -19.48
CA THR A 220 -4.49 12.92 -19.91
C THR A 220 -5.21 14.05 -20.65
N GLY A 221 -4.59 15.22 -20.76
CA GLY A 221 -5.21 16.41 -21.34
C GLY A 221 -6.36 16.96 -20.50
N LEU A 222 -6.26 16.89 -19.16
CA LEU A 222 -7.26 17.37 -18.22
C LEU A 222 -6.62 18.30 -17.17
N ASN A 223 -7.43 19.18 -16.57
CA ASN A 223 -7.01 20.01 -15.44
C ASN A 223 -6.69 19.18 -14.18
N VAL A 224 -7.43 18.08 -13.97
CA VAL A 224 -7.22 17.08 -12.90
C VAL A 224 -7.67 15.71 -13.39
N ILE A 225 -7.14 14.65 -12.79
CA ILE A 225 -7.55 13.28 -13.10
C ILE A 225 -9.00 13.02 -12.69
N PRO A 226 -9.80 12.31 -13.51
CA PRO A 226 -11.17 11.97 -13.15
C PRO A 226 -11.24 11.15 -11.87
N LYS A 227 -12.26 11.40 -11.05
CA LYS A 227 -12.46 10.65 -9.82
C LYS A 227 -12.80 9.20 -10.14
N LYS A 228 -12.55 8.32 -9.17
CA LYS A 228 -12.91 6.90 -9.23
C LYS A 228 -14.32 6.66 -9.76
N SER A 229 -15.33 7.39 -9.26
CA SER A 229 -16.73 7.22 -9.68
C SER A 229 -16.89 7.43 -11.18
N THR A 230 -16.29 8.50 -11.71
CA THR A 230 -16.33 8.83 -13.13
C THR A 230 -15.60 7.79 -13.98
N LEU A 231 -14.42 7.32 -13.56
CA LEU A 231 -13.71 6.25 -14.26
C LEU A 231 -14.46 4.91 -14.22
N THR A 232 -15.19 4.64 -13.13
CA THR A 232 -16.00 3.43 -12.98
C THR A 232 -17.22 3.49 -13.89
N GLU A 233 -17.91 4.63 -13.91
CA GLU A 233 -19.04 4.89 -14.81
C GLU A 233 -18.62 4.79 -16.28
N TYR A 234 -17.51 5.44 -16.65
CA TYR A 234 -16.92 5.32 -17.98
C TYR A 234 -16.66 3.86 -18.36
N SER A 235 -16.06 3.08 -17.46
CA SER A 235 -15.77 1.66 -17.72
C SER A 235 -17.04 0.80 -17.89
N ILE A 236 -18.18 1.23 -17.36
CA ILE A 236 -19.47 0.53 -17.50
C ILE A 236 -20.15 0.91 -18.83
N GLU A 237 -19.98 2.15 -19.28
CA GLU A 237 -20.54 2.63 -20.55
C GLU A 237 -19.84 2.04 -21.79
N VAL A 238 -18.59 1.57 -21.64
CA VAL A 238 -17.87 0.90 -22.72
C VAL A 238 -18.55 -0.45 -23.02
N ASP A 239 -19.28 -0.50 -24.13
CA ASP A 239 -19.84 -1.73 -24.68
C ASP A 239 -18.71 -2.73 -25.05
N PRO A 240 -18.80 -4.00 -24.64
CA PRO A 240 -17.88 -5.04 -25.09
C PRO A 240 -17.70 -5.12 -26.62
N ALA A 241 -18.70 -4.71 -27.40
CA ALA A 241 -18.63 -4.66 -28.87
C ALA A 241 -17.52 -3.72 -29.39
N PHE A 242 -17.08 -2.74 -28.60
CA PHE A 242 -15.97 -1.84 -28.98
C PHE A 242 -14.60 -2.52 -28.92
N ALA A 243 -14.46 -3.61 -28.15
CA ALA A 243 -13.16 -4.22 -27.88
C ALA A 243 -12.48 -4.75 -29.15
N ALA A 244 -13.22 -5.45 -30.02
CA ALA A 244 -12.65 -6.03 -31.24
C ALA A 244 -12.22 -4.95 -32.27
N PRO A 245 -13.06 -3.98 -32.65
CA PRO A 245 -12.65 -2.88 -33.54
C PRO A 245 -11.48 -2.07 -32.98
N LEU A 246 -11.48 -1.79 -31.67
CA LEU A 246 -10.40 -1.05 -31.01
C LEU A 246 -9.09 -1.83 -31.07
N MET A 247 -9.10 -3.12 -30.71
CA MET A 247 -7.92 -3.98 -30.76
C MET A 247 -7.37 -4.11 -32.17
N HIS A 248 -8.26 -4.24 -33.17
CA HIS A 248 -7.87 -4.32 -34.58
C HIS A 248 -7.14 -3.04 -35.04
N ARG A 249 -7.72 -1.86 -34.80
CA ARG A 249 -7.10 -0.58 -35.19
C ARG A 249 -5.83 -0.29 -34.41
N TRP A 250 -5.84 -0.57 -33.12
CA TRP A 250 -4.66 -0.45 -32.25
C TRP A 250 -3.51 -1.32 -32.78
N TYR A 251 -3.80 -2.57 -33.14
CA TYR A 251 -2.83 -3.51 -33.71
C TYR A 251 -2.20 -2.96 -34.99
N HIS A 252 -3.00 -2.44 -35.92
CA HIS A 252 -2.46 -1.86 -37.16
C HIS A 252 -1.59 -0.63 -36.89
N ALA A 253 -2.05 0.28 -36.03
CA ALA A 253 -1.26 1.46 -35.66
C ALA A 253 0.07 1.08 -34.99
N ALA A 254 0.05 0.11 -34.06
CA ALA A 254 1.25 -0.36 -33.38
C ALA A 254 2.23 -1.06 -34.34
N THR A 255 1.72 -1.89 -35.25
CA THR A 255 2.54 -2.57 -36.28
C THR A 255 3.24 -1.55 -37.18
N ASN A 256 2.53 -0.50 -37.60
CA ASN A 256 3.06 0.51 -38.53
C ASN A 256 4.16 1.39 -37.93
N ILE A 257 4.16 1.60 -36.62
CA ILE A 257 5.02 2.61 -35.99
C ILE A 257 6.31 2.03 -35.45
N ALA A 258 6.27 0.78 -35.02
CA ALA A 258 7.24 0.33 -34.05
C ALA A 258 7.92 -0.99 -34.40
N GLU A 259 7.57 -1.66 -35.52
CA GLU A 259 7.99 -3.06 -35.78
C GLU A 259 7.76 -3.96 -34.54
N ILE A 260 6.88 -3.54 -33.62
CA ILE A 260 6.75 -4.10 -32.27
C ILE A 260 6.08 -5.47 -32.33
N ILE A 261 5.46 -5.83 -33.45
CA ILE A 261 4.65 -7.04 -33.57
C ILE A 261 5.28 -7.97 -34.61
N GLY A 262 5.59 -9.20 -34.20
CA GLY A 262 6.35 -10.21 -34.95
C GLY A 262 5.58 -10.88 -36.09
N GLY A 263 4.61 -10.18 -36.70
CA GLY A 263 3.83 -10.68 -37.84
C GLY A 263 2.97 -11.91 -37.54
N GLY A 264 2.81 -12.32 -36.27
CA GLY A 264 1.98 -13.47 -35.89
C GLY A 264 2.48 -14.82 -36.41
N GLN A 265 3.81 -15.00 -36.50
CA GLN A 265 4.40 -16.29 -36.89
C GLN A 265 4.02 -17.42 -35.91
N SER A 266 3.99 -17.11 -34.61
CA SER A 266 3.57 -18.03 -33.56
C SER A 266 2.76 -17.27 -32.50
N ILE A 267 1.58 -17.79 -32.20
CA ILE A 267 0.60 -17.15 -31.32
C ILE A 267 0.22 -18.10 -30.18
N ASP A 268 0.48 -17.66 -28.95
CA ASP A 268 0.02 -18.33 -27.74
C ASP A 268 -1.42 -17.93 -27.47
N LEU A 269 -2.34 -18.90 -27.46
CA LEU A 269 -3.75 -18.70 -27.15
C LEU A 269 -4.12 -19.38 -25.84
N ASP A 270 -4.50 -18.56 -24.86
CA ASP A 270 -4.79 -19.00 -23.51
C ASP A 270 -6.23 -18.70 -23.09
N PHE A 271 -6.83 -19.64 -22.37
CA PHE A 271 -8.09 -19.45 -21.66
C PHE A 271 -7.82 -19.06 -20.21
N HIS A 272 -8.25 -17.86 -19.82
CA HIS A 272 -8.14 -17.36 -18.46
C HIS A 272 -9.51 -17.14 -17.84
N THR A 273 -9.71 -17.63 -16.61
CA THR A 273 -10.95 -17.36 -15.86
C THR A 273 -10.72 -16.26 -14.84
N ILE A 274 -11.44 -15.15 -14.99
CA ILE A 274 -11.46 -14.04 -14.03
C ILE A 274 -12.51 -14.37 -12.95
N PRO A 275 -12.11 -14.62 -11.69
CA PRO A 275 -13.03 -15.07 -10.65
C PRO A 275 -13.95 -13.94 -10.18
N TYR A 276 -15.25 -14.22 -10.14
CA TYR A 276 -16.25 -13.34 -9.58
C TYR A 276 -16.55 -13.72 -8.13
N HIS A 277 -16.58 -12.72 -7.24
CA HIS A 277 -16.73 -12.90 -5.80
C HIS A 277 -18.03 -12.29 -5.24
N GLY A 278 -18.95 -11.82 -6.09
CA GLY A 278 -20.23 -11.26 -5.66
C GLY A 278 -21.30 -12.34 -5.44
N ASP A 279 -22.31 -11.98 -4.64
CA ASP A 279 -23.36 -12.91 -4.19
C ASP A 279 -24.48 -13.09 -5.23
N GLN A 280 -24.75 -12.08 -6.05
CA GLN A 280 -25.74 -12.14 -7.13
C GLN A 280 -25.09 -12.71 -8.40
N ALA A 281 -25.56 -13.86 -8.89
CA ALA A 281 -24.84 -14.64 -9.89
C ALA A 281 -25.70 -14.96 -11.12
N LEU A 282 -25.56 -14.12 -12.15
CA LEU A 282 -25.87 -14.48 -13.54
C LEU A 282 -24.70 -15.19 -14.24
N LEU A 283 -23.57 -15.39 -13.54
CA LEU A 283 -22.31 -15.88 -14.11
C LEU A 283 -22.13 -17.40 -13.99
N GLU A 284 -21.52 -17.97 -15.03
CA GLU A 284 -21.25 -19.39 -15.15
C GLU A 284 -20.01 -19.82 -14.34
N LYS A 285 -19.92 -21.13 -14.06
CA LYS A 285 -18.75 -21.72 -13.38
C LYS A 285 -17.70 -22.19 -14.38
N HIS A 286 -16.52 -21.58 -14.37
CA HIS A 286 -15.38 -21.97 -15.19
C HIS A 286 -14.24 -22.54 -14.33
N PHE A 287 -13.34 -23.31 -14.94
CA PHE A 287 -12.21 -23.92 -14.24
C PHE A 287 -11.11 -22.89 -14.02
N VAL A 288 -10.53 -22.86 -12.82
CA VAL A 288 -9.44 -21.94 -12.48
C VAL A 288 -8.21 -22.75 -12.13
N SER A 289 -7.27 -22.82 -13.07
CA SER A 289 -6.05 -23.62 -13.01
C SER A 289 -5.26 -23.40 -11.71
N LYS A 290 -4.97 -22.13 -11.38
CA LYS A 290 -4.22 -21.74 -10.15
C LYS A 290 -4.83 -22.24 -8.84
N ARG A 291 -6.14 -22.57 -8.82
CA ARG A 291 -6.85 -23.06 -7.62
C ARG A 291 -7.34 -24.50 -7.77
N SER A 292 -7.06 -25.16 -8.89
CA SER A 292 -7.55 -26.50 -9.25
C SER A 292 -9.04 -26.71 -8.91
N ARG A 293 -9.88 -25.72 -9.22
CA ARG A 293 -11.32 -25.77 -8.90
C ARG A 293 -12.17 -24.98 -9.87
N ARG A 294 -13.43 -25.40 -10.03
CA ARG A 294 -14.43 -24.63 -10.76
C ARG A 294 -15.06 -23.58 -9.84
N GLN A 295 -15.02 -22.32 -10.26
CA GLN A 295 -15.68 -21.22 -9.54
C GLN A 295 -16.39 -20.29 -10.53
N ARG A 296 -17.29 -19.47 -10.01
CA ARG A 296 -18.00 -18.49 -10.81
C ARG A 296 -17.01 -17.44 -11.30
N GLY A 297 -17.13 -17.06 -12.56
CA GLY A 297 -16.22 -16.12 -13.18
C GLY A 297 -16.58 -15.84 -14.62
N ILE A 298 -15.76 -15.01 -15.25
CA ILE A 298 -15.82 -14.70 -16.67
C ILE A 298 -14.71 -15.49 -17.34
N LEU A 299 -15.04 -16.30 -18.34
CA LEU A 299 -14.04 -16.95 -19.18
C LEU A 299 -13.54 -15.92 -20.21
N THR A 300 -12.24 -15.81 -20.32
CA THR A 300 -11.57 -14.88 -21.23
C THR A 300 -10.62 -15.67 -22.11
N VAL A 301 -10.56 -15.36 -23.40
CA VAL A 301 -9.50 -15.79 -24.30
C VAL A 301 -8.56 -14.63 -24.53
N LEU A 302 -7.26 -14.92 -24.44
CA LEU A 302 -6.19 -13.97 -24.74
C LEU A 302 -5.29 -14.63 -25.78
N ALA A 303 -4.93 -13.89 -26.83
CA ALA A 303 -3.91 -14.31 -27.77
C ALA A 303 -2.71 -13.36 -27.70
N ARG A 304 -1.52 -13.95 -27.56
CA ARG A 304 -0.25 -13.24 -27.45
C ARG A 304 0.67 -13.69 -28.58
N ASP A 305 1.25 -12.75 -29.29
CA ASP A 305 2.31 -13.03 -30.25
C ASP A 305 3.58 -13.43 -29.48
N ALA A 306 4.09 -14.63 -29.74
CA ALA A 306 5.19 -15.22 -28.95
C ALA A 306 6.51 -14.48 -29.15
N THR A 307 6.74 -13.93 -30.35
CA THR A 307 7.98 -13.22 -30.69
C THR A 307 8.04 -11.86 -30.02
N SER A 308 6.95 -11.11 -30.08
CA SER A 308 6.85 -9.76 -29.52
C SER A 308 6.40 -9.70 -28.06
N SER A 309 5.83 -10.80 -27.55
CA SER A 309 5.14 -10.85 -26.26
C SER A 309 3.97 -9.86 -26.13
N VAL A 310 3.40 -9.39 -27.24
CA VAL A 310 2.28 -8.45 -27.28
C VAL A 310 0.95 -9.20 -27.40
N PHE A 311 -0.06 -8.78 -26.63
CA PHE A 311 -1.42 -9.30 -26.80
C PHE A 311 -2.05 -8.72 -28.07
N CYS A 312 -2.45 -9.61 -28.97
CA CYS A 312 -3.03 -9.27 -30.28
C CYS A 312 -4.53 -9.59 -30.37
N TYR A 313 -5.10 -10.24 -29.37
CA TYR A 313 -6.54 -10.49 -29.28
C TYR A 313 -6.97 -10.72 -27.82
N ALA A 314 -8.17 -10.27 -27.49
CA ALA A 314 -8.79 -10.54 -26.20
C ALA A 314 -10.32 -10.58 -26.34
N ASP A 315 -10.96 -11.59 -25.75
CA ASP A 315 -12.42 -11.71 -25.69
C ASP A 315 -12.84 -12.13 -24.28
N THR A 316 -13.68 -11.32 -23.64
CA THR A 316 -14.21 -11.53 -22.28
C THR A 316 -15.69 -11.92 -22.27
N THR A 317 -16.30 -12.12 -23.43
CA THR A 317 -17.75 -12.37 -23.58
C THR A 317 -18.08 -13.86 -23.67
N LEU A 318 -17.09 -14.72 -23.49
CA LEU A 318 -17.22 -16.17 -23.69
C LEU A 318 -18.16 -16.82 -22.68
N ARG A 319 -19.09 -17.60 -23.22
CA ARG A 319 -20.01 -18.47 -22.50
C ARG A 319 -19.65 -19.94 -22.76
N LYS A 320 -20.11 -20.85 -21.92
CA LYS A 320 -19.79 -22.28 -22.07
C LYS A 320 -20.25 -22.90 -23.38
N ASP A 321 -21.38 -22.45 -23.91
CA ASP A 321 -21.94 -22.92 -25.17
C ASP A 321 -21.10 -22.46 -26.38
N THR A 322 -20.46 -21.29 -26.28
CA THR A 322 -19.68 -20.66 -27.35
C THR A 322 -18.16 -20.83 -27.19
N GLN A 323 -17.68 -21.43 -26.09
CA GLN A 323 -16.26 -21.54 -25.78
C GLN A 323 -15.47 -22.34 -26.83
N ASN A 324 -16.09 -23.39 -27.39
CA ASN A 324 -15.42 -24.29 -28.34
C ASN A 324 -15.09 -23.57 -29.66
N ASP A 325 -15.92 -22.61 -30.03
CA ASP A 325 -15.76 -21.82 -31.25
C ASP A 325 -14.85 -20.60 -31.03
N ALA A 326 -14.37 -20.34 -29.81
CA ALA A 326 -13.55 -19.17 -29.51
C ALA A 326 -12.23 -19.15 -30.31
N ILE A 327 -11.65 -20.33 -30.53
CA ILE A 327 -10.44 -20.49 -31.34
C ILE A 327 -10.74 -20.17 -32.81
N LEU A 328 -11.87 -20.67 -33.33
CA LEU A 328 -12.29 -20.39 -34.71
C LEU A 328 -12.56 -18.90 -34.90
N ARG A 329 -13.25 -18.25 -33.95
CA ARG A 329 -13.47 -16.80 -33.96
C ARG A 329 -12.15 -16.01 -33.97
N PHE A 330 -11.16 -16.45 -33.20
CA PHE A 330 -9.83 -15.83 -33.25
C PHE A 330 -9.18 -15.98 -34.63
N VAL A 331 -9.22 -17.18 -35.22
CA VAL A 331 -8.66 -17.43 -36.56
C VAL A 331 -9.35 -16.58 -37.63
N ASP A 332 -10.67 -16.46 -37.56
CA ASP A 332 -11.47 -15.63 -38.47
C ASP A 332 -11.13 -14.15 -38.31
N ASP A 333 -11.01 -13.65 -37.07
CA ASP A 333 -10.60 -12.27 -36.76
C ASP A 333 -9.17 -12.00 -37.26
N TRP A 334 -8.25 -12.94 -37.04
CA TRP A 334 -6.87 -12.83 -37.49
C TRP A 334 -6.78 -12.74 -39.02
N LYS A 335 -7.52 -13.60 -39.72
CA LYS A 335 -7.59 -13.61 -41.18
C LYS A 335 -8.23 -12.34 -41.73
N ALA A 336 -9.30 -11.86 -41.10
CA ALA A 336 -9.94 -10.61 -41.47
C ALA A 336 -8.99 -9.41 -41.28
N ARG A 337 -8.12 -9.46 -40.25
CA ARG A 337 -7.16 -8.39 -39.93
C ARG A 337 -5.91 -8.38 -40.78
N THR A 338 -5.31 -9.55 -40.99
CA THR A 338 -3.98 -9.66 -41.62
C THR A 338 -4.05 -10.12 -43.08
N GLY A 339 -5.19 -10.67 -43.53
CA GLY A 339 -5.36 -11.30 -44.83
C GLY A 339 -4.96 -12.78 -44.86
N ASP A 340 -4.09 -13.19 -43.94
CA ASP A 340 -3.54 -14.55 -43.86
C ASP A 340 -4.02 -15.28 -42.60
N LEU A 341 -3.92 -16.61 -42.61
CA LEU A 341 -4.12 -17.40 -41.39
C LEU A 341 -2.91 -17.23 -40.44
N PRO A 342 -3.09 -17.37 -39.11
CA PRO A 342 -1.96 -17.36 -38.20
C PRO A 342 -1.01 -18.51 -38.53
N GLY A 343 0.30 -18.26 -38.48
CA GLY A 343 1.30 -19.25 -38.90
C GLY A 343 1.29 -20.49 -38.02
N GLU A 344 1.35 -20.28 -36.70
CA GLU A 344 1.28 -21.31 -35.68
C GLU A 344 0.40 -20.83 -34.51
N LEU A 345 -0.40 -21.75 -33.98
CA LEU A 345 -1.23 -21.55 -32.80
C LEU A 345 -0.82 -22.54 -31.71
N VAL A 346 -0.34 -22.01 -30.59
CA VAL A 346 0.12 -22.78 -29.44
C VAL A 346 -0.94 -22.66 -28.33
N PHE A 347 -1.31 -23.80 -27.74
CA PHE A 347 -2.25 -23.87 -26.63
C PHE A 347 -1.54 -24.40 -25.39
N ASP A 348 -1.52 -23.60 -24.31
CA ASP A 348 -1.07 -24.07 -23.00
C ASP A 348 -2.29 -24.64 -22.26
N SER A 349 -2.63 -25.91 -22.56
CA SER A 349 -3.77 -26.63 -21.97
C SER A 349 -3.39 -27.37 -20.70
#